data_AF-A0A3L7NT85-F1
#
_entry.id   AF-A0A3L7NT85-F1
#
_cell.length_a   1.000
_cell.length_b   1.000
_cell.length_c   1.000
_cell.angle_alpha   90.00
_cell.angle_beta   90.00
_cell.angle_gamma   90.00
#
_symmetry.space_group_name_H-M   'P 1'
#
loop_
_entity.id
_entity.type
_entity.pdbx_description
1 polymer ?
#
loop_
_entity_poly.entity_id
_entity_poly.type
_entity_poly.pdbx_seq_one_letter_code
_entity_poly.pdbx_strand_id
1 'polypeptide(L)'
;MFGFLRGKDWNVLAVIFERQDLFTVSGQRVKGSDATKARDGAQGHPRTIYWAVFDQEGKFLEGASGNGATNVPVDTVKKLERDLRTNRTIQEILKALETGAAERLAKPLVWIGYPKKAPLPPKDAPEE
;
A
#
# COMPACT_ATOMS: atom_id res chain seq x y z
N MET A 1 -11.29 -29.97 -23.58
CA MET A 1 -10.06 -29.22 -23.91
C MET A 1 -9.80 -28.26 -22.74
N PHE A 2 -9.10 -28.70 -21.70
CA PHE A 2 -8.89 -27.91 -20.48
C PHE A 2 -7.63 -27.06 -20.64
N GLY A 3 -7.81 -25.84 -21.14
CA GLY A 3 -6.75 -24.86 -21.28
C GLY A 3 -6.33 -24.29 -19.93
N PHE A 4 -5.08 -24.59 -19.55
CA PHE A 4 -4.09 -23.80 -18.82
C PHE A 4 -4.37 -22.30 -18.56
N LEU A 5 -5.46 -21.96 -17.86
CA LEU A 5 -5.50 -20.71 -17.12
C LEU A 5 -4.62 -20.91 -15.88
N ARG A 6 -3.32 -20.61 -16.03
CA ARG A 6 -2.42 -20.36 -14.90
C ARG A 6 -3.09 -19.25 -14.10
N GLY A 7 -3.88 -19.63 -13.09
CA GLY A 7 -4.73 -18.70 -12.36
C GLY A 7 -3.89 -17.58 -11.80
N LYS A 8 -4.40 -16.34 -11.83
CA LYS A 8 -3.75 -15.18 -11.19
C LYS A 8 -3.45 -15.58 -9.74
N ASP A 9 -2.20 -15.58 -9.31
CA ASP A 9 -1.79 -15.79 -7.92
C ASP A 9 -0.96 -14.58 -7.53
N TRP A 10 -1.60 -13.64 -6.82
CA TRP A 10 -1.10 -12.28 -6.64
C TRP A 10 -0.95 -11.95 -5.17
N ASN A 11 0.06 -11.15 -4.88
CA ASN A 11 0.25 -10.46 -3.62
C ASN A 11 -0.24 -9.02 -3.81
N VAL A 12 -1.43 -8.73 -3.28
CA VAL A 12 -2.03 -7.39 -3.35
C VAL A 12 -1.63 -6.62 -2.09
N LEU A 13 -1.10 -5.42 -2.28
CA LEU A 13 -0.68 -4.50 -1.24
C LEU A 13 -1.51 -3.22 -1.28
N ALA A 14 -1.91 -2.74 -0.11
CA ALA A 14 -2.51 -1.44 0.11
C ALA A 14 -1.72 -0.69 1.17
N VAL A 15 -1.24 0.50 0.85
CA VAL A 15 -0.68 1.45 1.82
C VAL A 15 -1.79 2.38 2.24
N ILE A 16 -2.15 2.29 3.52
CA ILE A 16 -3.30 2.96 4.13
C ILE A 16 -2.79 4.12 4.97
N PHE A 17 -3.33 5.31 4.73
CA PHE A 17 -3.12 6.47 5.58
C PHE A 17 -4.02 6.39 6.81
N GLU A 18 -3.43 6.25 8.01
CA GLU A 18 -4.18 6.35 9.26
C GLU A 18 -4.15 7.79 9.79
N ARG A 19 -2.96 8.40 9.80
CA ARG A 19 -2.71 9.78 10.19
C ARG A 19 -1.32 10.23 9.70
N GLN A 20 -0.98 11.50 9.90
CA GLN A 20 0.22 12.14 9.33
C GLN A 20 1.55 11.38 9.58
N ASP A 21 1.70 10.72 10.72
CA ASP A 21 2.90 9.99 11.15
C ASP A 21 2.76 8.46 11.06
N LEU A 22 1.62 7.96 10.58
CA LEU A 22 1.32 6.52 10.60
C LEU A 22 0.62 6.09 9.32
N PHE A 23 1.38 5.35 8.51
CA PHE A 23 0.81 4.58 7.41
C PHE A 23 0.86 3.10 7.77
N THR A 24 -0.13 2.34 7.34
CA THR A 24 -0.18 0.89 7.51
C THR A 24 -0.08 0.23 6.15
N VAL A 25 0.77 -0.78 6.00
CA VAL A 25 0.79 -1.63 4.80
C VAL A 25 -0.01 -2.88 5.09
N SER A 26 -1.08 -3.09 4.33
CA SER A 26 -1.85 -4.34 4.34
C SER A 26 -1.50 -5.15 3.09
N GLY A 27 -1.07 -6.39 3.28
CA GLY A 27 -0.81 -7.34 2.20
C GLY A 27 -1.73 -8.55 2.28
N GLN A 28 -2.14 -9.05 1.11
CA GLN A 28 -2.95 -10.25 0.99
C GLN A 28 -2.54 -11.05 -0.24
N ARG A 29 -2.34 -12.36 -0.06
CA ARG A 29 -2.22 -13.31 -1.16
C ARG A 29 -3.60 -13.76 -1.62
N VAL A 30 -3.85 -13.70 -2.91
CA VAL A 30 -5.16 -13.99 -3.51
C VAL A 30 -5.02 -14.66 -4.86
N LYS A 31 -5.93 -15.60 -5.15
CA LYS A 31 -5.90 -16.41 -6.38
C LYS A 31 -7.14 -16.22 -7.25
N GLY A 32 -7.01 -16.49 -8.54
CA GLY A 32 -8.11 -16.55 -9.50
C GLY A 32 -8.87 -15.23 -9.66
N SER A 33 -10.20 -15.31 -9.68
CA SER A 33 -11.09 -14.15 -9.83
C SER A 33 -11.04 -13.21 -8.62
N ASP A 34 -10.75 -13.73 -7.43
CA ASP A 34 -10.67 -12.93 -6.20
C ASP A 34 -9.44 -12.00 -6.17
N ALA A 35 -8.40 -12.32 -6.95
CA ALA A 35 -7.24 -11.45 -7.09
C ALA A 35 -7.60 -10.06 -7.66
N THR A 36 -8.52 -10.04 -8.63
CA THR A 36 -9.02 -8.78 -9.21
C THR A 36 -9.86 -8.01 -8.20
N LYS A 37 -10.73 -8.69 -7.45
CA LYS A 37 -11.55 -8.06 -6.40
C LYS A 37 -10.72 -7.45 -5.28
N ALA A 38 -9.65 -8.15 -4.86
CA ALA A 38 -8.75 -7.65 -3.82
C ALA A 38 -7.99 -6.40 -4.28
N ARG A 39 -7.51 -6.39 -5.54
CA ARG A 39 -6.92 -5.20 -6.14
C ARG A 39 -7.91 -4.04 -6.17
N ASP A 40 -9.12 -4.28 -6.68
CA ASP A 40 -10.15 -3.24 -6.79
C ASP A 40 -10.57 -2.71 -5.42
N GLY A 41 -10.63 -3.58 -4.42
CA GLY A 41 -10.84 -3.20 -3.02
C GLY A 41 -9.70 -2.35 -2.45
N ALA A 42 -8.44 -2.71 -2.72
CA ALA A 42 -7.28 -1.92 -2.33
C ALA A 42 -7.30 -0.53 -2.96
N GLN A 43 -7.56 -0.47 -4.27
CA GLN A 43 -7.68 0.77 -5.04
C GLN A 43 -8.83 1.65 -4.54
N GLY A 44 -10.00 1.06 -4.33
CA GLY A 44 -11.24 1.75 -3.96
C GLY A 44 -11.30 2.23 -2.51
N HIS A 45 -10.48 1.66 -1.63
CA HIS A 45 -10.53 1.96 -0.20
C HIS A 45 -10.17 3.44 0.09
N PRO A 46 -10.99 4.17 0.86
CA PRO A 46 -10.93 5.64 0.96
C PRO A 46 -9.64 6.16 1.61
N ARG A 47 -8.92 5.31 2.35
CA ARG A 47 -7.66 5.66 2.99
C ARG A 47 -6.43 5.10 2.28
N THR A 48 -6.60 4.32 1.22
CA THR A 48 -5.44 3.78 0.48
C THR A 48 -4.79 4.89 -0.30
N ILE A 49 -3.56 5.25 0.04
CA ILE A 49 -2.78 6.26 -0.68
C ILE A 49 -2.07 5.67 -1.89
N TYR A 50 -1.71 4.40 -1.82
CA TYR A 50 -1.06 3.68 -2.92
C TYR A 50 -1.39 2.19 -2.82
N TRP A 51 -1.64 1.56 -3.95
CA TRP A 51 -1.85 0.11 -4.04
C TRP A 51 -0.91 -0.48 -5.07
N ALA A 52 -0.57 -1.76 -4.89
CA ALA A 52 0.28 -2.48 -5.81
C ALA A 52 -0.06 -3.96 -5.83
N VAL A 53 0.25 -4.59 -6.95
CA VAL A 53 0.09 -6.02 -7.20
C VAL A 53 1.45 -6.56 -7.55
N PHE A 54 1.82 -7.64 -6.87
CA PHE A 54 3.03 -8.41 -7.13
C PHE A 54 2.63 -9.84 -7.47
N ASP A 55 3.47 -10.57 -8.20
CA ASP A 55 3.33 -12.01 -8.27
C ASP A 55 3.85 -12.69 -6.99
N GLN A 56 3.79 -14.02 -6.95
CA GLN A 56 4.29 -14.82 -5.83
C GLN A 56 5.80 -14.79 -5.65
N GLU A 57 6.56 -14.39 -6.67
CA GLU A 57 8.01 -14.25 -6.60
C GLU A 57 8.42 -12.81 -6.16
N GLY A 58 7.44 -11.99 -5.78
CA GLY A 58 7.67 -10.61 -5.36
C GLY A 58 7.98 -9.66 -6.52
N LYS A 59 7.71 -10.05 -7.77
CA LYS A 59 7.87 -9.18 -8.94
C LYS A 59 6.69 -8.22 -9.02
N PHE A 60 6.97 -6.93 -9.16
CA PHE A 60 5.95 -5.91 -9.37
C PHE A 60 5.24 -6.12 -10.71
N LEU A 61 3.90 -6.13 -10.68
CA LEU A 61 3.05 -6.28 -11.86
C LEU A 61 2.38 -4.95 -12.24
N GLU A 62 1.65 -4.37 -11.29
CA GLU A 62 0.95 -3.09 -11.46
C GLU A 62 0.81 -2.37 -10.12
N GLY A 63 0.59 -1.06 -10.16
CA GLY A 63 0.34 -0.27 -8.97
C GLY A 63 0.05 1.17 -9.32
N ALA A 64 -0.72 1.85 -8.48
CA ALA A 64 -1.12 3.23 -8.70
C ALA A 64 -1.47 3.92 -7.39
N SER A 65 -1.71 5.23 -7.49
CA SER A 65 -2.32 6.00 -6.41
C SER A 65 -3.72 5.46 -6.10
N GLY A 66 -4.05 5.37 -4.82
CA GLY A 66 -5.39 4.99 -4.37
C GLY A 66 -6.28 6.21 -4.10
N ASN A 67 -7.55 5.97 -3.79
CA ASN A 67 -8.52 7.04 -3.51
C ASN A 67 -8.10 7.95 -2.34
N GLY A 68 -7.36 7.41 -1.37
CA GLY A 68 -6.87 8.16 -0.22
C GLY A 68 -5.67 9.06 -0.50
N ALA A 69 -5.11 9.03 -1.72
CA ALA A 69 -3.96 9.85 -2.11
C ALA A 69 -4.22 11.36 -1.96
N THR A 70 -5.48 11.79 -2.00
CA THR A 70 -5.90 13.18 -1.78
C THR A 70 -5.67 13.66 -0.34
N ASN A 71 -5.55 12.75 0.63
CA ASN A 71 -5.32 13.08 2.04
C ASN A 71 -3.84 13.36 2.36
N VAL A 72 -2.94 13.19 1.39
CA VAL A 72 -1.50 13.40 1.55
C VAL A 72 -0.96 14.30 0.43
N PRO A 73 0.17 14.99 0.66
CA PRO A 73 0.84 15.70 -0.41
C PRO A 73 1.19 14.79 -1.59
N VAL A 74 1.06 15.30 -2.81
CA VAL A 74 1.39 14.55 -4.05
C VAL A 74 2.82 14.02 -4.04
N ASP A 75 3.76 14.78 -3.46
CA ASP A 75 5.14 14.36 -3.33
C ASP A 75 5.33 13.15 -2.42
N THR A 76 4.46 12.98 -1.41
CA THR A 76 4.45 11.78 -0.56
C THR A 76 4.11 10.55 -1.39
N VAL A 77 3.11 10.62 -2.26
CA VAL A 77 2.73 9.49 -3.11
C VAL A 77 3.84 9.15 -4.12
N LYS A 78 4.46 10.17 -4.74
CA LYS A 78 5.59 9.97 -5.66
C LYS A 78 6.81 9.34 -4.99
N LYS A 79 7.13 9.75 -3.76
CA LYS A 79 8.21 9.13 -3.00
C LYS A 79 7.86 7.69 -2.63
N LEU A 80 6.62 7.44 -2.22
CA LEU A 80 6.16 6.11 -1.86
C LEU A 80 6.25 5.16 -3.06
N GLU A 81 5.83 5.59 -4.25
CA GLU A 81 5.94 4.83 -5.50
C GLU A 81 7.39 4.43 -5.82
N ARG A 82 8.35 5.34 -5.60
CA ARG A 82 9.79 5.08 -5.81
C ARG A 82 10.34 4.09 -4.79
N ASP A 83 9.98 4.28 -3.53
CA ASP A 83 10.56 3.56 -2.40
C ASP A 83 9.85 2.23 -2.10
N LEU A 84 8.66 2.00 -2.68
CA LEU A 84 7.78 0.87 -2.35
C LEU A 84 8.51 -0.47 -2.38
N ARG A 85 9.28 -0.71 -3.44
CA ARG A 85 9.97 -1.99 -3.69
C ARG A 85 11.20 -2.19 -2.80
N THR A 86 11.79 -1.10 -2.33
CA THR A 86 12.98 -1.12 -1.48
C THR A 86 12.64 -0.95 0.00
N ASN A 87 11.39 -0.63 0.34
CA ASN A 87 10.97 -0.46 1.71
C ASN A 87 10.99 -1.81 2.46
N ARG A 88 11.70 -1.85 3.58
CA ARG A 88 11.87 -3.06 4.39
C ARG A 88 10.55 -3.64 4.89
N THR A 89 9.61 -2.83 5.37
CA THR A 89 8.30 -3.31 5.83
C THR A 89 7.55 -4.04 4.70
N ILE A 90 7.62 -3.50 3.49
CA ILE A 90 6.96 -4.06 2.31
C ILE A 90 7.61 -5.38 1.91
N GLN A 91 8.94 -5.43 1.86
CA GLN A 91 9.67 -6.67 1.58
C GLN A 91 9.39 -7.76 2.61
N GLU A 92 9.29 -7.41 3.90
CA GLU A 92 8.90 -8.36 4.94
C GLU A 92 7.48 -8.91 4.75
N ILE A 93 6.54 -8.06 4.32
CA ILE A 93 5.17 -8.49 4.02
C ILE A 93 5.16 -9.41 2.80
N LEU A 94 5.80 -9.02 1.70
CA LEU A 94 5.88 -9.83 0.49
C LEU A 94 6.49 -11.20 0.77
N LYS A 95 7.60 -11.24 1.52
CA LYS A 95 8.24 -12.48 1.92
C LYS A 95 7.31 -13.37 2.75
N ALA A 96 6.57 -12.81 3.70
CA ALA A 96 5.63 -13.59 4.51
C ALA A 96 4.47 -14.18 3.69
N LEU A 97 3.98 -13.45 2.68
CA LEU A 97 2.95 -13.92 1.75
C LEU A 97 3.50 -15.01 0.80
N GLU A 98 4.70 -14.81 0.28
CA GLU A 98 5.41 -15.74 -0.60
C GLU A 98 5.68 -17.09 0.09
N THR A 99 6.21 -17.07 1.31
CA THR A 99 6.50 -18.30 2.07
C THR A 99 5.24 -18.96 2.65
N GLY A 100 4.07 -18.35 2.49
CA GLY A 100 2.82 -18.83 3.08
C GLY A 100 2.79 -18.75 4.61
N ALA A 101 3.64 -17.92 5.21
CA ALA A 101 3.63 -17.69 6.67
C ALA A 101 2.35 -16.96 7.11
N ALA A 102 1.75 -16.20 6.21
CA ALA A 102 0.41 -15.62 6.37
C ALA A 102 -0.26 -15.48 5.00
N GLU A 103 -1.59 -15.64 4.94
CA GLU A 103 -2.38 -15.32 3.74
C GLU A 103 -2.72 -13.82 3.67
N ARG A 104 -2.78 -13.17 4.83
CA ARG A 104 -3.02 -11.75 5.00
C ARG A 104 -2.27 -11.23 6.21
N LEU A 105 -1.67 -10.05 6.09
CA LEU A 105 -1.03 -9.38 7.21
C LEU A 105 -1.02 -7.87 7.02
N ALA A 106 -0.99 -7.14 8.13
CA ALA A 106 -0.83 -5.70 8.14
C ALA A 106 0.30 -5.31 9.09
N LYS A 107 1.16 -4.39 8.68
CA LYS A 107 2.21 -3.81 9.52
C LYS A 107 2.26 -2.29 9.37
N PRO A 108 2.57 -1.54 10.43
CA PRO A 108 2.95 -0.14 10.30
C PRO A 108 4.11 -0.01 9.30
N LEU A 109 3.95 0.89 8.33
CA LEU A 109 5.03 1.26 7.43
C LEU A 109 6.13 1.91 8.29
N VAL A 110 7.39 1.57 8.03
CA VAL A 110 8.52 2.30 8.60
C VAL A 110 9.19 3.02 7.46
N TRP A 111 9.09 4.36 7.45
CA TRP A 111 9.50 5.16 6.30
C TRP A 111 9.91 6.57 6.72
N ILE A 112 10.86 7.17 5.99
CA ILE A 112 11.33 8.54 6.26
C ILE A 112 10.53 9.60 5.48
N GLY A 113 9.67 9.16 4.55
CA GLY A 113 8.91 10.03 3.65
C GLY A 113 7.59 10.55 4.21
N TYR A 114 7.34 10.40 5.51
CA TYR A 114 6.10 10.88 6.13
C TYR A 114 5.89 12.38 5.89
N PRO A 115 4.64 12.82 5.64
CA PRO A 115 4.29 14.23 5.63
C PRO A 115 4.75 14.90 6.92
N LYS A 116 5.50 15.99 6.80
CA LYS A 116 5.88 16.78 7.98
C LYS A 116 4.62 17.38 8.59
N LYS A 117 4.48 17.27 9.92
CA LYS A 117 3.42 17.98 10.65
C LYS A 117 3.60 19.48 10.39
N ALA A 118 2.54 20.15 9.94
CA ALA A 118 2.57 21.60 9.83
C ALA A 118 2.86 22.18 11.23
N PRO A 119 3.73 23.21 11.34
CA PRO A 119 3.89 23.90 12.61
C PRO A 119 2.52 24.41 13.05
N LEU A 120 2.16 24.18 14.31
CA LEU A 120 0.96 24.77 14.88
C LEU A 120 1.08 26.30 14.74
N PRO A 121 0.00 27.01 14.35
CA PRO A 121 0.03 28.47 14.41
C PRO A 121 0.39 28.91 15.84
N PRO A 122 1.18 29.98 16.01
CA PRO A 122 1.49 30.51 17.33
C PRO A 122 0.18 30.73 18.10
N LYS A 123 0.17 30.32 19.38
CA LYS A 123 -1.00 30.43 20.27
C LYS A 123 -1.50 31.87 20.45
N ASP A 124 -0.73 32.85 20.01
CA ASP A 124 -0.95 34.29 20.23
C ASP A 124 -1.30 35.06 18.94
N ALA A 125 -1.82 34.39 17.90
CA ALA A 125 -2.38 35.11 16.76
C ALA A 125 -3.66 35.86 17.20
N PRO A 126 -3.72 37.20 17.15
CA PRO A 126 -4.96 37.91 17.42
C PRO A 126 -6.00 37.49 16.38
N GLU A 127 -7.19 37.11 16.86
CA GLU A 127 -8.37 36.97 15.99
C GLU A 127 -8.67 38.37 15.42
N GLU A 128 -8.62 38.51 14.09
CA GLU A 128 -9.13 39.69 13.37
C GLU A 128 -10.65 39.66 13.30
#